data_AF-S4GZ86-F1
#
_entry.id   AF-S4GZ86-F1
#
_cell.length_a   1.000
_cell.length_b   1.000
_cell.length_c   1.000
_cell.angle_alpha   90.00
_cell.angle_beta   90.00
_cell.angle_gamma   90.00
#
_symmetry.space_group_name_H-M   'P 1'
#
loop_
_entity.id
_entity.type
_entity.pdbx_description
1 polymer ?
#
loop_
_entity_poly.entity_id
_entity_poly.type
_entity_poly.pdbx_seq_one_letter_code
_entity_poly.pdbx_strand_id
1 'polypeptide(L)'
;MLLTKLRNVWRSRVLVGLRVFNRINLVNTLLYNQRLACNARGLRALHHKVAAPRSDIKEDAVALTAEDKKSIINEYATHEGDTGSPEVQVALLSKRIADLTDHLKEHKHDHHSRRGMMLMIGDRRRLLDYLKRVDINRYRSLIDRLGLRR
;
A
#
# COMPACT_ATOMS: atom_id res chain seq x y z
N MET A 1 -7.36 -45.56 48.38
CA MET A 1 -7.35 -44.25 47.70
C MET A 1 -6.22 -44.26 46.69
N LEU A 2 -6.38 -44.93 45.55
CA LEU A 2 -6.92 -44.36 44.30
C LEU A 2 -6.20 -43.08 43.87
N LEU A 3 -5.08 -43.25 43.16
CA LEU A 3 -4.77 -42.55 41.89
C LEU A 3 -3.44 -43.08 41.27
N THR A 4 -3.26 -44.40 41.23
CA THR A 4 -2.17 -45.09 40.51
C THR A 4 -2.72 -46.04 39.45
N LYS A 5 -3.79 -45.64 38.76
CA LYS A 5 -4.46 -46.49 37.77
C LYS A 5 -5.07 -45.67 36.63
N LEU A 6 -4.21 -45.11 35.78
CA LEU A 6 -4.55 -44.70 34.41
C LEU A 6 -3.29 -44.42 33.60
N ARG A 7 -2.49 -45.47 33.34
CA ARG A 7 -1.57 -45.51 32.19
C ARG A 7 -1.02 -46.92 31.89
N ASN A 8 -1.76 -47.95 32.32
CA ASN A 8 -1.52 -49.37 32.00
C ASN A 8 -2.69 -49.93 31.16
N VAL A 9 -2.91 -49.31 30.01
CA VAL A 9 -3.57 -49.86 28.82
C VAL A 9 -2.92 -49.00 27.73
N TRP A 10 -1.78 -49.37 27.20
CA TRP A 10 -1.66 -49.94 25.86
C TRP A 10 -0.21 -50.46 25.72
N ARG A 11 0.12 -51.47 26.52
CA ARG A 11 1.13 -52.46 26.15
C ARG A 11 0.36 -53.60 25.48
N SER A 12 0.81 -54.04 24.30
CA SER A 12 0.45 -55.30 23.61
C SER A 12 -0.57 -55.24 22.46
N ARG A 13 -0.07 -54.84 21.28
CA ARG A 13 -0.39 -55.36 19.92
C ARG A 13 0.47 -54.50 18.99
N VAL A 14 1.59 -54.94 18.43
CA VAL A 14 1.80 -56.10 17.57
C VAL A 14 3.30 -56.43 17.58
N LEU A 15 3.63 -57.67 17.93
CA LEU A 15 4.90 -58.30 17.57
C LEU A 15 4.89 -58.60 16.06
N VAL A 16 6.10 -58.72 15.50
CA VAL A 16 6.47 -59.39 14.23
C VAL A 16 6.98 -58.43 13.15
N GLY A 17 8.31 -58.43 13.02
CA GLY A 17 9.03 -58.50 11.75
C GLY A 17 8.78 -57.40 10.71
N LEU A 18 9.77 -56.54 10.52
CA LEU A 18 10.61 -56.67 9.34
C LEU A 18 11.88 -55.84 9.51
N ARG A 19 13.02 -56.52 9.42
CA ARG A 19 14.29 -55.90 9.03
C ARG A 19 14.10 -55.18 7.69
N VAL A 20 14.93 -54.16 7.49
CA VAL A 20 15.17 -53.42 6.25
C VAL A 20 14.15 -52.31 5.99
N PHE A 21 14.33 -51.18 6.67
CA PHE A 21 14.09 -49.90 6.00
C PHE A 21 15.17 -48.89 6.37
N ASN A 22 16.14 -48.86 5.46
CA ASN A 22 16.91 -47.73 4.99
C ASN A 22 17.35 -46.61 5.96
N ARG A 23 18.66 -46.42 5.92
CA ARG A 23 19.51 -45.44 6.56
C ARG A 23 19.20 -44.00 6.08
N ILE A 24 18.04 -43.44 6.42
CA ILE A 24 17.77 -42.00 6.25
C ILE A 24 16.82 -41.56 7.36
N ASN A 25 17.37 -41.11 8.49
CA ASN A 25 16.85 -40.02 9.32
C ASN A 25 17.66 -39.94 10.61
N LEU A 26 18.91 -39.50 10.47
CA LEU A 26 19.75 -39.11 11.60
C LEU A 26 20.32 -37.70 11.35
N VAL A 27 19.41 -36.77 11.02
CA VAL A 27 19.73 -35.34 10.88
C VAL A 27 18.70 -34.45 11.59
N ASN A 28 17.72 -35.02 12.33
CA ASN A 28 16.59 -34.24 12.86
C ASN A 28 16.57 -34.08 14.39
N THR A 29 17.71 -34.27 15.07
CA THR A 29 17.85 -33.99 16.51
C THR A 29 19.11 -33.20 16.89
N LEU A 30 19.78 -32.58 15.90
CA LEU A 30 20.82 -31.56 16.15
C LEU A 30 20.42 -30.14 15.72
N LEU A 31 19.18 -29.95 15.25
CA LEU A 31 18.64 -28.65 14.87
C LEU A 31 17.48 -28.20 15.78
N TYR A 32 17.41 -28.70 17.02
CA TYR A 32 16.46 -28.20 18.01
C TYR A 32 17.11 -27.57 19.25
N ASN A 33 18.42 -27.74 19.45
CA ASN A 33 19.17 -27.12 20.56
C ASN A 33 20.23 -26.09 20.09
N GLN A 34 20.06 -25.54 18.89
CA GLN A 34 20.81 -24.37 18.41
C GLN A 34 19.93 -23.11 18.23
N ARG A 35 18.68 -23.12 18.72
CA ARG A 35 17.79 -21.95 18.64
C ARG A 35 17.71 -21.13 19.94
N LEU A 36 18.32 -21.57 21.03
CA LEU A 36 18.32 -20.86 22.33
C LEU A 36 19.68 -20.28 22.75
N ALA A 37 20.74 -20.47 21.95
CA ALA A 37 22.08 -19.97 22.27
C ALA A 37 22.56 -18.77 21.41
N CYS A 38 21.71 -18.22 20.54
CA CYS A 38 22.02 -17.01 19.76
C CYS A 38 21.36 -15.74 20.32
N ASN A 39 20.80 -15.78 21.52
CA ASN A 39 19.99 -14.68 22.08
C ASN A 39 20.62 -14.03 23.31
N ALA A 40 21.92 -13.70 23.24
CA ALA A 40 22.62 -13.02 24.33
C ALA A 40 23.70 -12.02 23.89
N ARG A 41 23.65 -11.47 22.68
CA ARG A 41 24.44 -10.28 22.32
C ARG A 41 23.67 -9.36 21.39
N GLY A 42 23.09 -8.32 21.98
CA GLY A 42 22.58 -7.18 21.23
C GLY A 42 21.07 -7.19 21.05
N LEU A 43 20.32 -6.99 22.14
CA LEU A 43 19.11 -6.16 22.07
C LEU A 43 19.54 -4.74 21.70
N ARG A 44 19.96 -4.55 20.45
CA ARG A 44 19.97 -3.22 19.83
C ARG A 44 18.53 -3.04 19.39
N ALA A 45 17.80 -2.20 20.11
CA ALA A 45 16.45 -1.79 19.74
C ALA A 45 16.40 -1.58 18.23
N LEU A 46 15.60 -2.41 17.54
CA LEU A 46 15.28 -2.20 16.13
C LEU A 46 14.34 -0.99 16.05
N HIS A 47 14.84 0.18 16.46
CA HIS A 47 14.45 1.42 15.83
C HIS A 47 14.92 1.25 14.40
N HIS A 48 14.02 0.83 13.52
CA HIS A 48 14.22 1.00 12.09
C HIS A 48 14.50 2.49 11.90
N LYS A 49 15.78 2.85 11.78
CA LYS A 49 16.13 4.19 11.34
C LYS A 49 15.67 4.20 9.90
N VAL A 50 14.51 4.80 9.63
CA VAL A 50 14.16 5.23 8.29
C VAL A 50 15.37 6.02 7.80
N ALA A 51 16.09 5.47 6.83
CA ALA A 51 17.25 6.15 6.28
C ALA A 51 16.76 7.52 5.81
N ALA A 52 17.48 8.57 6.19
CA ALA A 52 17.19 9.92 5.70
C ALA A 52 17.10 9.86 4.17
N PRO A 53 16.12 10.55 3.55
CA PRO A 53 15.98 10.55 2.10
C PRO A 53 17.32 10.99 1.49
N ARG A 54 17.81 10.23 0.50
CA ARG A 54 19.04 10.56 -0.21
C ARG A 54 18.89 11.97 -0.79
N SER A 55 19.75 12.90 -0.35
CA SER A 55 19.71 14.34 -0.68
C SER A 55 19.90 14.66 -2.16
N ASP A 56 20.35 13.68 -2.95
CA ASP A 56 20.89 13.91 -4.30
C ASP A 56 19.91 13.51 -5.40
N ILE A 57 18.75 12.95 -5.04
CA ILE A 57 17.66 12.75 -5.99
C ILE A 57 16.90 14.07 -6.01
N LYS A 58 17.00 14.82 -7.11
CA LYS A 58 16.06 15.92 -7.38
C LYS A 58 14.67 15.31 -7.21
N GLU A 59 13.93 15.74 -6.18
CA GLU A 59 12.56 15.28 -5.98
C GLU A 59 11.82 15.53 -7.30
N ASP A 60 11.53 14.46 -8.03
CA ASP A 60 10.87 14.57 -9.32
C ASP A 60 9.50 15.21 -9.04
N ALA A 61 9.37 16.46 -9.48
CA ALA A 61 8.30 17.42 -9.16
C ALA A 61 6.88 16.98 -9.57
N VAL A 62 6.68 15.72 -9.94
CA VAL A 62 5.41 15.13 -10.39
C VAL A 62 4.54 14.70 -9.19
N ALA A 63 5.13 14.46 -8.02
CA ALA A 63 4.39 14.06 -6.84
C ALA A 63 3.88 15.29 -6.06
N LEU A 64 2.55 15.45 -5.95
CA LEU A 64 1.98 16.49 -5.09
C LEU A 64 2.50 16.36 -3.65
N THR A 65 2.99 17.47 -3.13
CA THR A 65 3.42 17.58 -1.73
C THR A 65 2.24 17.33 -0.79
N ALA A 66 2.55 16.94 0.45
CA ALA A 66 1.51 16.73 1.46
C ALA A 66 0.76 18.04 1.81
N GLU A 67 1.44 19.17 1.67
CA GLU A 67 0.91 20.51 1.95
C GLU A 67 -0.08 20.93 0.87
N ASP A 68 0.30 20.79 -0.41
CA ASP A 68 -0.57 21.11 -1.54
C ASP A 68 -1.86 20.29 -1.53
N LYS A 69 -1.75 18.99 -1.22
CA LYS A 69 -2.92 18.10 -1.10
C LYS A 69 -3.87 18.61 -0.02
N LYS A 70 -3.37 18.97 1.15
CA LYS A 70 -4.20 19.48 2.26
C LYS A 70 -4.85 20.81 1.90
N SER A 71 -4.12 21.72 1.25
CA SER A 71 -4.67 22.99 0.79
C SER A 71 -5.85 22.78 -0.18
N ILE A 72 -5.67 21.91 -1.18
CA ILE A 72 -6.72 21.60 -2.16
C ILE A 72 -7.91 20.94 -1.50
N ILE A 73 -7.69 19.99 -0.58
CA ILE A 73 -8.78 19.34 0.15
C ILE A 73 -9.59 20.38 0.93
N ASN A 74 -8.93 21.27 1.68
CA ASN A 74 -9.60 22.28 2.49
C ASN A 74 -10.39 23.29 1.64
N GLU A 75 -9.91 23.64 0.45
CA GLU A 75 -10.57 24.61 -0.43
C GLU A 75 -11.82 24.03 -1.13
N TYR A 76 -11.77 22.76 -1.52
CA TYR A 76 -12.84 22.12 -2.30
C TYR A 76 -13.73 21.17 -1.48
N ALA A 77 -13.44 20.97 -0.19
CA ALA A 77 -14.26 20.18 0.72
C ALA A 77 -15.67 20.76 0.87
N THR A 78 -16.68 19.88 0.84
CA THR A 78 -18.08 20.28 1.06
C THR A 78 -18.43 20.36 2.54
N HIS A 79 -17.77 19.55 3.36
CA HIS A 79 -17.88 19.51 4.80
C HIS A 79 -16.52 19.26 5.45
N GLU A 80 -16.41 19.50 6.76
CA GLU A 80 -15.18 19.20 7.49
C GLU A 80 -14.86 17.70 7.41
N GLY A 81 -13.61 17.37 7.07
CA GLY A 81 -13.16 15.98 6.89
C GLY A 81 -13.53 15.31 5.56
N ASP A 82 -14.12 16.06 4.61
CA ASP A 82 -14.41 15.54 3.27
C ASP A 82 -13.11 15.31 2.47
N THR A 83 -12.81 14.05 2.17
CA THR A 83 -11.64 13.65 1.36
C THR A 83 -12.05 12.95 0.06
N GLY A 84 -13.34 12.66 -0.08
CA GLY A 84 -13.86 11.73 -1.08
C GLY A 84 -14.89 12.33 -2.00
N SER A 85 -15.33 13.57 -1.79
CA SER A 85 -16.29 14.20 -2.69
C SER A 85 -15.77 14.33 -4.12
N PRO A 86 -16.67 14.30 -5.10
CA PRO A 86 -16.31 14.52 -6.50
C PRO A 86 -15.56 15.84 -6.72
N GLU A 87 -15.89 16.90 -5.98
CA GLU A 87 -15.22 18.21 -6.03
C GLU A 87 -13.75 18.10 -5.69
N VAL A 88 -13.44 17.53 -4.52
CA VAL A 88 -12.07 17.35 -4.03
C VAL A 88 -11.28 16.47 -4.98
N GLN A 89 -11.87 15.35 -5.44
CA GLN A 89 -11.21 14.45 -6.38
C GLN A 89 -10.89 15.13 -7.72
N VAL A 90 -11.84 15.90 -8.28
CA VAL A 90 -11.64 16.63 -9.54
C VAL A 90 -10.56 17.71 -9.39
N ALA A 91 -10.52 18.42 -8.26
CA ALA A 91 -9.48 19.41 -7.99
C ALA A 91 -8.08 18.77 -7.90
N LEU A 92 -7.95 17.67 -7.15
CA LEU A 92 -6.70 16.91 -7.04
C LEU A 92 -6.22 16.35 -8.39
N LEU A 93 -7.14 15.77 -9.18
CA LEU A 93 -6.81 15.29 -10.54
C LEU A 93 -6.39 16.43 -11.45
N SER A 94 -7.06 17.59 -11.35
CA SER A 94 -6.73 18.75 -12.18
C SER A 94 -5.33 19.28 -11.90
N LYS A 95 -4.93 19.35 -10.62
CA LYS A 95 -3.55 19.73 -10.24
C LYS A 95 -2.53 18.74 -10.79
N ARG A 96 -2.75 17.42 -10.61
CA ARG A 96 -1.88 16.36 -11.16
C ARG A 96 -1.73 16.44 -12.68
N ILE A 97 -2.82 16.70 -13.39
CA ILE A 97 -2.82 16.82 -14.85
C ILE A 97 -2.00 18.04 -15.27
N ALA A 98 -2.11 19.17 -14.57
CA ALA A 98 -1.29 20.36 -14.85
C ALA A 98 0.20 20.06 -14.67
N ASP A 99 0.58 19.48 -13.52
CA ASP A 99 1.98 19.15 -13.21
C ASP A 99 2.56 18.14 -14.21
N LEU A 100 1.79 17.11 -14.59
CA LEU A 100 2.19 16.13 -15.62
C LEU A 100 2.27 16.73 -17.02
N THR A 101 1.43 17.70 -17.33
CA THR A 101 1.48 18.40 -18.62
C THR A 101 2.79 19.14 -18.75
N ASP A 102 3.25 19.82 -17.69
CA ASP A 102 4.52 20.52 -17.68
C ASP A 102 5.71 19.55 -17.76
N HIS A 103 5.68 18.46 -16.98
CA HIS A 103 6.71 17.40 -17.06
C HIS A 103 6.84 16.82 -18.49
N LEU A 104 5.72 16.54 -19.16
CA LEU A 104 5.73 15.95 -20.50
C LEU A 104 6.14 16.93 -21.61
N LYS A 105 6.13 18.25 -21.36
CA LYS A 105 6.70 19.24 -22.30
C LYS A 105 8.21 19.07 -22.43
N GLU A 106 8.88 18.80 -21.31
CA GLU A 106 10.31 18.52 -21.25
C GLU A 106 10.62 17.09 -21.70
N HIS A 107 9.84 16.11 -21.23
CA HIS A 107 10.05 14.69 -21.49
C HIS A 107 9.11 14.12 -22.57
N LYS A 108 9.36 14.51 -23.83
CA LYS A 108 8.49 14.14 -24.98
C LYS A 108 8.39 12.63 -25.25
N HIS A 109 9.38 11.84 -24.85
CA HIS A 109 9.44 10.39 -25.10
C HIS A 109 8.90 9.54 -23.93
N ASP A 110 8.40 10.17 -22.85
CA ASP A 110 7.75 9.40 -21.78
C ASP A 110 6.30 9.06 -22.15
N HIS A 111 6.14 7.87 -22.75
CA HIS A 111 4.85 7.33 -23.13
C HIS A 111 4.08 6.72 -21.95
N HIS A 112 4.76 6.30 -20.88
CA HIS A 112 4.13 5.66 -19.72
C HIS A 112 3.41 6.70 -18.87
N SER A 113 4.07 7.82 -18.59
CA SER A 113 3.46 8.95 -17.88
C SER A 113 2.33 9.58 -18.68
N ARG A 114 2.48 9.70 -20.01
CA ARG A 114 1.39 10.15 -20.90
C ARG A 114 0.16 9.24 -20.83
N ARG A 115 0.36 7.92 -20.79
CA ARG A 115 -0.73 6.96 -20.62
C ARG A 115 -1.43 7.17 -19.27
N GLY A 116 -0.67 7.32 -18.19
CA GLY A 116 -1.22 7.63 -16.86
C GLY A 116 -2.03 8.94 -16.84
N MET A 117 -1.52 9.98 -17.50
CA MET A 117 -2.23 11.25 -17.67
C MET A 117 -3.56 11.08 -18.42
N MET A 118 -3.58 10.30 -19.51
CA MET A 118 -4.83 10.02 -20.25
C MET A 118 -5.87 9.31 -19.39
N LEU A 119 -5.46 8.37 -18.54
CA LEU A 119 -6.37 7.71 -17.59
C LEU A 119 -6.96 8.72 -16.59
N MET A 120 -6.12 9.60 -16.02
CA MET A 120 -6.57 10.64 -15.10
C MET A 120 -7.54 11.65 -15.75
N ILE A 121 -7.32 12.02 -17.01
CA ILE A 121 -8.27 12.85 -17.78
C ILE A 121 -9.61 12.13 -17.93
N GLY A 122 -9.59 10.82 -18.21
CA GLY A 122 -10.79 9.99 -18.30
C GLY A 122 -11.57 9.93 -16.99
N ASP A 123 -10.88 9.69 -15.88
CA ASP A 123 -11.51 9.65 -14.55
C ASP A 123 -12.10 10.99 -14.16
N ARG A 124 -11.38 12.10 -14.40
CA ARG A 124 -11.90 13.46 -14.18
C ARG A 124 -13.17 13.72 -15.00
N ARG A 125 -13.20 13.32 -16.27
CA ARG A 125 -14.39 13.45 -17.12
C ARG A 125 -15.57 12.67 -16.57
N ARG A 126 -15.36 11.43 -16.11
CA ARG A 126 -16.42 10.59 -15.53
C ARG A 126 -17.01 11.21 -14.25
N LEU A 127 -16.17 11.80 -13.39
CA LEU A 127 -16.62 12.51 -12.19
C LEU A 127 -17.44 13.76 -12.52
N LEU A 128 -17.01 14.53 -13.51
CA LEU A 128 -17.75 15.70 -13.99
C LEU A 128 -19.10 15.31 -14.64
N ASP A 129 -19.13 14.23 -15.42
CA ASP A 129 -20.36 13.70 -16.01
C ASP A 129 -21.34 13.19 -14.94
N TYR A 130 -20.81 12.59 -13.87
CA TYR A 130 -21.61 12.21 -12.69
C TYR A 130 -22.20 13.44 -12.00
N LEU A 131 -21.38 14.45 -11.67
CA LEU A 131 -21.85 15.69 -11.05
C LEU A 131 -22.92 16.37 -11.90
N LYS A 132 -22.72 16.47 -13.22
CA LYS A 132 -23.68 17.05 -14.15
C LYS A 132 -25.04 16.36 -14.12
N ARG A 133 -25.07 15.04 -13.91
CA ARG A 133 -26.31 14.24 -13.80
C ARG A 133 -27.01 14.40 -12.45
N VAL A 134 -26.25 14.56 -11.37
CA VAL A 134 -26.77 14.62 -10.01
C VAL A 134 -27.21 16.04 -9.65
N ASP A 135 -26.33 17.02 -9.87
CA ASP A 135 -26.57 18.41 -9.55
C ASP A 135 -25.82 19.32 -10.54
N ILE A 136 -26.61 19.95 -11.41
CA ILE A 136 -26.08 20.85 -12.45
C ILE A 136 -25.45 22.12 -11.87
N ASN A 137 -25.90 22.59 -10.70
CA ASN A 137 -25.38 23.82 -10.08
C ASN A 137 -23.99 23.58 -9.50
N ARG A 138 -23.79 22.45 -8.81
CA ARG A 138 -22.46 22.02 -8.33
C ARG A 138 -21.47 21.82 -9.47
N TYR A 139 -21.92 21.20 -10.56
CA TYR A 139 -21.11 21.02 -11.75
C TYR A 139 -20.67 22.35 -12.38
N ARG A 140 -21.59 23.31 -12.53
CA ARG A 140 -21.28 24.64 -13.09
C ARG A 140 -20.31 25.40 -12.20
N SER A 141 -20.58 25.46 -10.90
CA SER A 141 -19.70 26.18 -9.95
C SER A 141 -18.29 25.58 -9.91
N LEU A 142 -18.17 24.25 -9.97
CA LEU A 142 -16.87 23.58 -9.99
C LEU A 142 -16.08 23.86 -11.28
N ILE A 143 -16.75 23.85 -12.44
CA ILE A 143 -16.10 24.18 -13.72
C ILE A 143 -15.62 25.63 -13.75
N ASP A 144 -16.44 26.56 -13.28
CA ASP A 144 -16.09 27.98 -13.27
C ASP A 144 -14.90 28.23 -12.33
N ARG A 145 -14.88 27.61 -11.15
CA ARG A 145 -13.75 27.70 -10.20
C ARG A 145 -12.45 27.14 -10.80
N LEU A 146 -12.51 26.01 -11.48
CA LEU A 146 -11.32 25.35 -12.05
C LEU A 146 -10.94 25.85 -13.45
N GLY A 147 -11.74 26.72 -14.08
CA GLY A 147 -11.49 27.24 -15.42
C GLY A 147 -11.49 26.18 -16.52
N LEU A 148 -12.24 25.08 -16.35
CA LEU A 148 -12.25 23.97 -17.31
C LEU A 148 -13.13 24.29 -18.53
N ARG A 149 -12.64 24.00 -19.74
CA ARG A 149 -13.41 24.15 -20.99
C ARG A 149 -14.24 22.90 -21.31
N ARG A 150 -15.43 23.11 -21.90
CA ARG A 150 -16.38 22.05 -22.32
C ARG A 150 -16.15 21.65 -23.78
#